data_AF-A0A7J4EHJ4-F1
#
_entry.id   AF-A0A7J4EHJ4-F1
#
_cell.length_a   1.000
_cell.length_b   1.000
_cell.length_c   1.000
_cell.angle_alpha   90.00
_cell.angle_beta   90.00
_cell.angle_gamma   90.00
#
_symmetry.space_group_name_H-M   'P 1'
#
loop_
_entity.id
_entity.type
_entity.pdbx_description
1 polymer ?
#
loop_
_entity_poly.entity_id
_entity_poly.type
_entity_poly.pdbx_seq_one_letter_code
_entity_poly.pdbx_strand_id
1 'polypeptide(L)'
;METVPLIYVRNECVLDNKTGEETKNWEPLIERLKQLYVIDVDGLLENKPCLELYQRMCEYVSLWVDSGPRVFEDVMDIVVAGAEKITVQRKLFKDDSSQLFDAMEREIYSGLELQDVVNGLWNEDSKWTGVVVYVHTEIGFKEKDYLGTVAKKTPLYLVAREQGFIDREWGEDVGVKGIIYPVGEE
;
A
#
# COMPACT_ATOMS: atom_id res chain seq x y z
N MET A 1 16.77 -3.12 3.09
CA MET A 1 15.37 -2.72 2.76
C MET A 1 14.39 -3.65 3.45
N GLU A 2 13.21 -3.20 3.89
CA GLU A 2 12.22 -4.09 4.53
C GLU A 2 11.32 -4.83 3.52
N THR A 3 10.67 -5.91 3.95
CA THR A 3 9.66 -6.61 3.16
C THR A 3 8.36 -6.62 3.94
N VAL A 4 7.30 -6.10 3.32
CA VAL A 4 5.96 -6.05 3.89
C VAL A 4 5.07 -7.05 3.15
N PRO A 5 4.47 -8.02 3.84
CA PRO A 5 3.55 -8.97 3.22
C PRO A 5 2.27 -8.28 2.77
N LEU A 6 1.73 -8.72 1.63
CA LEU A 6 0.51 -8.23 1.01
C LEU A 6 -0.56 -9.33 0.94
N ILE A 7 -1.80 -8.92 1.20
CA ILE A 7 -2.99 -9.71 0.86
C ILE A 7 -3.98 -8.85 0.08
N TYR A 8 -4.82 -9.52 -0.71
CA TYR A 8 -5.99 -8.93 -1.33
C TYR A 8 -7.24 -9.34 -0.57
N VAL A 9 -8.19 -8.42 -0.45
CA VAL A 9 -9.50 -8.70 0.16
C VAL A 9 -10.62 -8.31 -0.79
N ARG A 10 -11.71 -9.08 -0.74
CA ARG A 10 -12.94 -8.88 -1.50
C ARG A 10 -14.09 -9.63 -0.84
N ASN A 11 -15.29 -9.06 -0.87
CA ASN A 11 -16.52 -9.60 -0.29
C ASN A 11 -16.34 -10.03 1.18
N GLU A 12 -15.66 -9.22 2.00
CA GLU A 12 -15.31 -9.55 3.40
C GLU A 12 -14.46 -10.82 3.58
N CYS A 13 -13.80 -11.28 2.51
CA CYS A 13 -12.92 -12.44 2.50
C CYS A 13 -11.50 -12.06 2.08
N VAL A 14 -10.51 -12.81 2.57
CA VAL A 14 -9.14 -12.77 2.07
C VAL A 14 -9.05 -13.63 0.81
N LEU A 15 -8.33 -13.16 -0.20
CA LEU A 15 -8.08 -13.90 -1.44
C LEU A 15 -6.74 -14.64 -1.35
N ASP A 16 -6.71 -15.88 -1.82
CA ASP A 16 -5.47 -16.61 -2.08
C ASP A 16 -4.75 -15.97 -3.26
N ASN A 17 -3.48 -15.61 -3.07
CA ASN A 17 -2.72 -14.87 -4.07
C ASN A 17 -2.42 -15.69 -5.34
N LYS A 18 -2.42 -17.04 -5.25
CA LYS A 18 -2.13 -17.95 -6.37
C LYS A 18 -3.38 -18.27 -7.17
N THR A 19 -4.50 -18.53 -6.50
CA THR A 19 -5.74 -18.94 -7.17
C THR A 19 -6.71 -17.80 -7.41
N GLY A 20 -6.60 -16.72 -6.63
CA GLY A 20 -7.58 -15.63 -6.59
C GLY A 20 -8.90 -16.01 -5.90
N GLU A 21 -8.98 -17.21 -5.31
CA GLU A 21 -10.18 -17.70 -4.62
C GLU A 21 -10.22 -17.24 -3.16
N GLU A 22 -11.41 -17.20 -2.57
CA GLU A 22 -11.57 -16.84 -1.16
C GLU A 22 -10.97 -17.91 -0.23
N THR A 23 -10.17 -17.47 0.75
CA THR A 23 -9.65 -18.32 1.81
C THR A 23 -10.23 -17.92 3.17
N LYS A 24 -10.74 -18.92 3.88
CA LYS A 24 -11.24 -18.75 5.27
C LYS A 24 -10.13 -18.93 6.31
N ASN A 25 -8.98 -19.46 5.91
CA ASN A 25 -7.88 -19.79 6.81
C ASN A 25 -6.76 -18.75 6.74
N TRP A 26 -7.10 -17.47 6.89
CA TRP A 26 -6.15 -16.37 6.81
C TRP A 26 -5.50 -16.02 8.14
N GLU A 27 -6.15 -16.31 9.28
CA GLU A 27 -5.61 -15.96 10.62
C GLU A 27 -4.18 -16.50 10.82
N PRO A 28 -3.88 -17.79 10.57
CA PRO A 28 -2.52 -18.31 10.74
C PRO A 28 -1.50 -17.70 9.77
N LEU A 29 -1.94 -17.13 8.64
CA LEU A 29 -1.06 -16.47 7.68
C LEU A 29 -0.57 -15.13 8.23
N ILE A 30 -1.34 -14.48 9.11
CA ILE A 30 -1.08 -13.10 9.53
C ILE A 30 -0.65 -12.96 11.00
N GLU A 31 -0.99 -13.91 11.87
CA GLU A 31 -0.73 -13.86 13.33
C GLU A 31 0.73 -13.59 13.75
N ARG A 32 1.70 -13.89 12.90
CA ARG A 32 3.14 -13.72 13.19
C ARG A 32 3.76 -12.52 12.49
N LEU A 33 2.98 -11.84 11.67
CA LEU A 33 3.45 -10.70 10.91
C LEU A 33 3.47 -9.48 11.83
N LYS A 34 4.49 -8.64 11.70
CA LYS A 34 4.52 -7.36 12.41
C LYS A 34 3.58 -6.34 11.78
N GLN A 35 3.46 -6.41 10.46
CA GLN A 35 2.69 -5.51 9.64
C GLN A 35 2.19 -6.26 8.41
N LEU A 36 1.00 -5.88 7.93
CA LEU A 36 0.35 -6.43 6.76
C LEU A 36 -0.16 -5.30 5.87
N TYR A 37 0.21 -5.32 4.59
CA TYR A 37 -0.39 -4.46 3.58
C TYR A 37 -1.66 -5.13 3.03
N VAL A 38 -2.77 -4.40 2.99
CA VAL A 38 -4.07 -4.90 2.53
C VAL A 38 -4.51 -4.07 1.34
N ILE A 39 -4.67 -4.71 0.19
CA ILE A 39 -5.35 -4.11 -0.96
C ILE A 39 -6.80 -4.58 -0.95
N ASP A 40 -7.71 -3.62 -0.79
CA ASP A 40 -9.14 -3.88 -0.83
C ASP A 40 -9.70 -3.66 -2.23
N VAL A 41 -10.10 -4.75 -2.86
CA VAL A 41 -10.59 -4.75 -4.23
C VAL A 41 -11.96 -4.06 -4.34
N ASP A 42 -12.84 -4.22 -3.35
CA ASP A 42 -14.17 -3.61 -3.38
C ASP A 42 -14.13 -2.13 -3.01
N GLY A 43 -13.23 -1.74 -2.10
CA GLY A 43 -12.90 -0.33 -1.86
C GLY A 43 -12.42 0.34 -3.16
N LEU A 44 -11.42 -0.24 -3.81
CA LEU A 44 -10.81 0.33 -5.01
C LEU A 44 -11.81 0.45 -6.16
N LEU A 45 -12.57 -0.62 -6.44
CA LEU A 45 -13.45 -0.67 -7.61
C LEU A 45 -14.83 -0.04 -7.35
N GLU A 46 -15.40 -0.21 -6.15
CA GLU A 46 -16.79 0.13 -5.84
C GLU A 46 -16.97 1.17 -4.73
N ASN A 47 -15.90 1.64 -4.08
CA ASN A 47 -15.96 2.47 -2.87
C ASN A 47 -16.68 1.77 -1.70
N LYS A 48 -16.49 0.46 -1.54
CA LYS A 48 -17.09 -0.34 -0.48
C LYS A 48 -16.01 -1.17 0.24
N PRO A 49 -15.18 -0.54 1.08
CA PRO A 49 -14.13 -1.26 1.81
C PRO A 49 -14.71 -2.28 2.79
N CYS A 50 -13.99 -3.38 2.97
CA CYS A 50 -14.30 -4.48 3.89
C CYS A 50 -13.94 -4.11 5.34
N LEU A 51 -14.58 -3.07 5.90
CA LEU A 51 -14.21 -2.49 7.20
C LEU A 51 -14.34 -3.48 8.35
N GLU A 52 -15.33 -4.38 8.31
CA GLU A 52 -15.52 -5.40 9.35
C GLU A 52 -14.36 -6.40 9.36
N LEU A 53 -13.86 -6.78 8.18
CA LEU A 53 -12.67 -7.62 8.07
C LEU A 53 -11.43 -6.91 8.64
N TYR A 54 -11.26 -5.60 8.45
CA TYR A 54 -10.12 -4.86 9.02
C TYR A 54 -10.14 -4.90 10.54
N GLN A 55 -11.31 -4.66 11.15
CA GLN A 55 -11.49 -4.68 12.61
C GLN A 55 -11.09 -6.04 13.21
N ARG A 56 -11.37 -7.13 12.48
CA ARG A 56 -10.95 -8.47 12.89
C ARG A 56 -9.44 -8.69 12.71
N MET A 57 -8.89 -8.26 11.58
CA MET A 57 -7.47 -8.47 11.27
C MET A 57 -6.54 -7.65 12.19
N CYS A 58 -6.96 -6.45 12.60
CA CYS A 58 -6.14 -5.57 13.44
C CYS A 58 -5.92 -6.11 14.87
N GLU A 59 -6.69 -7.11 15.30
CA GLU A 59 -6.44 -7.83 16.57
C GLU A 59 -5.16 -8.66 16.53
N TYR A 60 -4.69 -9.03 15.32
CA TYR A 60 -3.56 -9.94 15.12
C TYR A 60 -2.31 -9.26 14.57
N VAL A 61 -2.46 -8.19 13.78
CA VAL A 61 -1.35 -7.54 13.06
C VAL A 61 -1.61 -6.05 12.82
N SER A 62 -0.54 -5.23 12.80
CA SER A 62 -0.63 -3.83 12.37
C SER A 62 -1.03 -3.74 10.90
N LEU A 63 -2.16 -3.07 10.62
CA LEU A 63 -2.68 -2.94 9.27
C LEU A 63 -2.16 -1.68 8.57
N TRP A 64 -1.72 -1.90 7.33
CA TRP A 64 -1.52 -0.85 6.33
C TRP A 64 -2.54 -1.05 5.21
N VAL A 65 -3.55 -0.20 5.15
CA VAL A 65 -4.70 -0.39 4.25
C VAL A 65 -4.63 0.51 3.02
N ASP A 66 -4.98 -0.07 1.88
CA ASP A 66 -5.19 0.59 0.60
C ASP A 66 -6.52 0.14 0.01
N SER A 67 -7.56 0.92 0.28
CA SER A 67 -8.90 0.68 -0.23
C SER A 67 -9.35 1.71 -1.26
N GLY A 68 -8.44 2.58 -1.72
CA GLY A 68 -8.77 3.68 -2.62
C GLY A 68 -9.79 4.68 -2.05
N PRO A 69 -9.58 5.23 -0.83
CA PRO A 69 -10.47 6.24 -0.28
C PRO A 69 -10.58 7.43 -1.23
N ARG A 70 -11.80 7.99 -1.35
CA ARG A 70 -12.12 9.07 -2.29
C ARG A 70 -12.36 10.40 -1.58
N VAL A 71 -12.77 10.36 -0.32
CA VAL A 71 -13.01 11.54 0.53
C VAL A 71 -12.40 11.34 1.93
N PHE A 72 -12.30 12.42 2.70
CA PHE A 72 -11.75 12.41 4.06
C PHE A 72 -12.49 11.39 4.96
N GLU A 73 -13.81 11.30 4.84
CA GLU A 73 -14.63 10.37 5.62
C GLU A 73 -14.25 8.91 5.37
N ASP A 74 -13.95 8.53 4.13
CA ASP A 74 -13.51 7.17 3.80
C ASP A 74 -12.20 6.82 4.54
N VAL A 75 -11.29 7.80 4.67
CA VAL A 75 -10.03 7.61 5.42
C VAL A 75 -10.30 7.46 6.91
N MET A 76 -11.21 8.26 7.46
CA MET A 76 -11.61 8.15 8.86
C MET A 76 -12.25 6.79 9.17
N ASP A 77 -13.09 6.27 8.28
CA ASP A 77 -13.69 4.95 8.44
C ASP A 77 -12.62 3.85 8.50
N ILE A 78 -11.59 3.94 7.64
CA ILE A 78 -10.44 3.01 7.65
C ILE A 78 -9.63 3.11 8.96
N VAL A 79 -9.41 4.32 9.48
CA VAL A 79 -8.73 4.52 10.78
C VAL A 79 -9.56 3.92 11.92
N VAL A 80 -10.87 4.19 11.94
CA VAL A 80 -11.80 3.67 12.96
C VAL A 80 -11.88 2.15 12.89
N ALA A 81 -11.76 1.57 11.69
CA ALA A 81 -11.69 0.13 11.48
C ALA A 81 -10.37 -0.51 11.92
N GLY A 82 -9.40 0.28 12.42
CA GLY A 82 -8.19 -0.24 13.06
C GLY A 82 -6.90 -0.12 12.25
N ALA A 83 -6.92 0.57 11.09
CA ALA A 83 -5.70 0.78 10.31
C ALA A 83 -4.70 1.71 11.03
N GLU A 84 -3.43 1.31 11.06
CA GLU A 84 -2.34 2.13 11.59
C GLU A 84 -1.67 2.98 10.49
N LYS A 85 -1.63 2.44 9.27
CA LYS A 85 -1.10 3.11 8.08
C LYS A 85 -2.13 3.08 6.96
N ILE A 86 -2.17 4.12 6.15
CA ILE A 86 -3.14 4.23 5.05
C ILE A 86 -2.44 4.71 3.79
N THR A 87 -2.66 4.01 2.68
CA THR A 87 -2.31 4.50 1.35
C THR A 87 -3.50 5.21 0.74
N VAL A 88 -3.31 6.46 0.35
CA VAL A 88 -4.32 7.23 -0.39
C VAL A 88 -3.84 7.38 -1.82
N GLN A 89 -4.58 6.82 -2.76
CA GLN A 89 -4.26 6.94 -4.18
C GLN A 89 -4.65 8.33 -4.68
N ARG A 90 -3.64 9.13 -5.10
CA ARG A 90 -3.86 10.54 -5.48
C ARG A 90 -4.87 10.75 -6.60
N LYS A 91 -5.03 9.77 -7.48
CA LYS A 91 -5.99 9.83 -8.59
C LYS A 91 -7.44 9.59 -8.17
N LEU A 92 -7.65 8.91 -7.04
CA LEU A 92 -8.99 8.57 -6.55
C LEU A 92 -9.50 9.57 -5.52
N PHE A 93 -8.59 10.10 -4.69
CA PHE A 93 -8.90 11.06 -3.64
C PHE A 93 -9.26 12.43 -4.21
N LYS A 94 -10.41 12.97 -3.80
CA LYS A 94 -11.01 14.19 -4.37
C LYS A 94 -10.93 15.39 -3.44
N ASP A 95 -10.82 15.15 -2.14
CA ASP A 95 -10.74 16.21 -1.16
C ASP A 95 -9.33 16.80 -1.08
N ASP A 96 -9.23 17.94 -0.39
CA ASP A 96 -7.94 18.50 -0.05
C ASP A 96 -7.24 17.60 0.98
N SER A 97 -6.16 16.95 0.54
CA SER A 97 -5.30 16.12 1.39
C SER A 97 -4.73 16.85 2.61
N SER A 98 -4.70 18.20 2.62
CA SER A 98 -4.26 18.97 3.79
C SER A 98 -5.02 18.60 5.06
N GLN A 99 -6.33 18.35 4.94
CA GLN A 99 -7.21 17.98 6.05
C GLN A 99 -6.79 16.66 6.71
N LEU A 100 -6.26 15.71 5.92
CA LEU A 100 -5.78 14.43 6.42
C LEU A 100 -4.64 14.61 7.42
N PHE A 101 -3.69 15.49 7.10
CA PHE A 101 -2.49 15.70 7.93
C PHE A 101 -2.77 16.52 9.18
N ASP A 102 -3.77 17.40 9.13
CA ASP A 102 -4.13 18.25 10.26
C ASP A 102 -5.03 17.51 11.26
N ALA A 103 -5.83 16.55 10.79
CA ALA A 103 -6.79 15.83 11.62
C ALA A 103 -6.28 14.48 12.17
N MET A 104 -5.22 13.89 11.58
CA MET A 104 -4.80 12.53 11.92
C MET A 104 -3.33 12.45 12.35
N GLU A 105 -3.10 11.74 13.46
CA GLU A 105 -1.77 11.35 13.94
C GLU A 105 -1.34 9.97 13.40
N ARG A 106 -1.83 9.59 12.21
CA ARG A 106 -1.53 8.31 11.56
C ARG A 106 -0.54 8.50 10.43
N GLU A 107 0.16 7.42 10.07
CA GLU A 107 1.02 7.46 8.90
C GLU A 107 0.20 7.34 7.62
N ILE A 108 0.28 8.38 6.78
CA ILE A 108 -0.49 8.45 5.54
C ILE A 108 0.49 8.52 4.36
N TYR A 109 0.33 7.59 3.43
CA TYR A 109 1.20 7.41 2.29
C TYR A 109 0.51 7.79 0.98
N SER A 110 1.27 8.41 0.08
CA SER A 110 0.80 8.77 -1.25
C SER A 110 0.94 7.58 -2.19
N GLY A 111 -0.18 6.99 -2.61
CA GLY A 111 -0.21 5.94 -3.63
C GLY A 111 -0.13 6.50 -5.05
N LEU A 112 0.81 6.00 -5.86
CA LEU A 112 1.08 6.44 -7.23
C LEU A 112 1.36 5.27 -8.17
N GLU A 113 0.93 5.38 -9.42
CA GLU A 113 1.41 4.48 -10.47
C GLU A 113 2.87 4.80 -10.82
N LEU A 114 3.65 3.79 -11.21
CA LEU A 114 5.04 3.99 -11.63
C LEU A 114 5.18 5.07 -12.70
N GLN A 115 4.27 5.09 -13.67
CA GLN A 115 4.26 6.10 -14.73
C GLN A 115 3.98 7.51 -14.22
N ASP A 116 3.21 7.66 -13.13
CA ASP A 116 2.97 8.98 -12.52
C ASP A 116 4.26 9.52 -11.91
N VAL A 117 5.04 8.66 -11.26
CA VAL A 117 6.36 9.03 -10.71
C VAL A 117 7.34 9.44 -11.80
N VAL A 118 7.41 8.65 -12.88
CA VAL A 118 8.28 8.94 -14.04
C VAL A 118 7.88 10.26 -14.71
N ASN A 119 6.59 10.58 -14.72
CA ASN A 119 6.06 11.85 -15.22
C ASN A 119 6.22 13.03 -14.24
N GLY A 120 6.83 12.81 -13.07
CA GLY A 120 7.06 13.85 -12.07
C GLY A 120 5.83 14.25 -11.27
N LEU A 121 4.80 13.39 -11.20
CA LEU A 121 3.55 13.66 -10.47
C LEU A 121 3.66 13.34 -8.96
N TRP A 122 4.87 13.35 -8.41
CA TRP A 122 5.15 13.26 -6.98
C TRP A 122 5.64 14.62 -6.48
N ASN A 123 5.39 14.94 -5.20
CA ASN A 123 5.77 16.24 -4.63
C ASN A 123 6.67 16.00 -3.40
N GLU A 124 7.84 16.64 -3.40
CA GLU A 124 8.84 16.59 -2.34
C GLU A 124 8.38 17.30 -1.06
N ASP A 125 7.68 18.43 -1.21
CA ASP A 125 7.26 19.30 -0.09
C ASP A 125 5.87 18.88 0.43
N SER A 126 5.72 17.60 0.69
CA SER A 126 4.43 17.02 0.99
C SER A 126 4.44 16.42 2.40
N LYS A 127 3.38 16.67 3.18
CA LYS A 127 3.23 16.15 4.56
C LYS A 127 3.00 14.63 4.62
N TRP A 128 3.07 13.93 3.49
CA TRP A 128 2.91 12.49 3.42
C TRP A 128 4.10 11.80 4.12
N THR A 129 3.83 10.71 4.82
CA THR A 129 4.87 9.90 5.47
C THR A 129 5.85 9.32 4.45
N GLY A 130 5.35 8.97 3.27
CA GLY A 130 6.12 8.37 2.19
C GLY A 130 5.29 8.19 0.93
N VAL A 131 5.91 7.52 -0.05
CA VAL A 131 5.29 7.21 -1.34
C VAL A 131 5.22 5.69 -1.50
N VAL A 132 4.06 5.21 -1.96
CA VAL A 132 3.84 3.83 -2.37
C VAL A 132 3.67 3.82 -3.88
N VAL A 133 4.49 3.04 -4.59
CA VAL A 133 4.48 2.97 -6.05
C VAL A 133 4.08 1.57 -6.51
N TYR A 134 3.03 1.49 -7.33
CA TYR A 134 2.59 0.22 -7.93
C TYR A 134 3.40 -0.09 -9.18
N VAL A 135 3.96 -1.30 -9.21
CA VAL A 135 4.85 -1.82 -10.24
C VAL A 135 4.20 -3.08 -10.84
N HIS A 136 3.72 -2.95 -12.08
CA HIS A 136 2.97 -4.01 -12.77
C HIS A 136 3.84 -4.85 -13.72
N THR A 137 5.08 -4.44 -13.95
CA THR A 137 6.06 -5.10 -14.82
C THR A 137 7.46 -4.90 -14.26
N GLU A 138 8.44 -5.65 -14.78
CA GLU A 138 9.86 -5.42 -14.46
C GLU A 138 10.26 -3.95 -14.67
N ILE A 139 10.96 -3.40 -13.66
CA ILE A 139 11.40 -2.00 -13.66
C ILE A 139 12.61 -1.84 -14.60
N GLY A 140 12.44 -1.05 -15.66
CA GLY A 140 13.50 -0.69 -16.57
C GLY A 140 14.52 0.30 -16.00
N PHE A 141 15.64 0.47 -16.71
CA PHE A 141 16.74 1.34 -16.28
C PHE A 141 16.29 2.80 -16.04
N LYS A 142 15.43 3.34 -16.92
CA LYS A 142 14.94 4.71 -16.80
C LYS A 142 14.09 4.87 -15.55
N GLU A 143 13.16 3.95 -15.30
CA GLU A 143 12.30 3.94 -14.13
C GLU A 143 13.11 3.86 -12.83
N LYS A 144 14.17 3.04 -12.82
CA LYS A 144 15.12 2.93 -11.71
C LYS A 144 15.74 4.29 -11.34
N ASP A 145 16.15 5.10 -12.32
CA ASP A 145 16.73 6.43 -12.05
C ASP A 145 15.74 7.38 -11.35
N TYR A 146 14.48 7.40 -11.81
CA TYR A 146 13.44 8.23 -11.19
C TYR A 146 13.11 7.76 -9.78
N LEU A 147 12.91 6.46 -9.58
CA LEU A 147 12.61 5.88 -8.27
C LEU A 147 13.76 6.11 -7.28
N GLY A 148 15.01 5.98 -7.72
CA GLY A 148 16.18 6.29 -6.88
C GLY A 148 16.25 7.77 -6.48
N THR A 149 15.73 8.68 -7.31
CA THR A 149 15.60 10.10 -6.95
C THR A 149 14.54 10.30 -5.87
N VAL A 150 13.40 9.60 -5.97
CA VAL A 150 12.33 9.66 -4.95
C VAL A 150 12.81 9.08 -3.62
N ALA A 151 13.43 7.90 -3.65
CA ALA A 151 13.90 7.17 -2.46
C ALA A 151 14.89 7.98 -1.61
N LYS A 152 15.69 8.86 -2.23
CA LYS A 152 16.63 9.75 -1.53
C LYS A 152 15.94 10.88 -0.76
N LYS A 153 14.69 11.22 -1.10
CA LYS A 153 13.98 12.39 -0.56
C LYS A 153 12.84 12.00 0.37
N THR A 154 12.23 10.84 0.17
CA THR A 154 11.09 10.38 0.96
C THR A 154 11.10 8.85 1.07
N PRO A 155 10.57 8.26 2.17
CA PRO A 155 10.39 6.82 2.26
C PRO A 155 9.62 6.28 1.06
N LEU A 156 10.28 5.46 0.24
CA LEU A 156 9.70 4.85 -0.95
C LEU A 156 9.42 3.36 -0.71
N TYR A 157 8.17 2.97 -0.91
CA TYR A 157 7.74 1.58 -0.93
C TYR A 157 7.30 1.21 -2.34
N LEU A 158 7.69 0.02 -2.78
CA LEU A 158 7.30 -0.52 -4.07
C LEU A 158 6.34 -1.68 -3.86
N VAL A 159 5.18 -1.66 -4.53
CA VAL A 159 4.21 -2.76 -4.52
C VAL A 159 4.32 -3.48 -5.85
N ALA A 160 4.59 -4.79 -5.82
CA ALA A 160 4.57 -5.60 -7.03
C ALA A 160 3.85 -6.92 -6.77
N ARG A 161 3.36 -7.54 -7.84
CA ARG A 161 2.67 -8.83 -7.77
C ARG A 161 3.63 -10.02 -7.77
N GLU A 162 4.83 -9.84 -8.31
CA GLU A 162 5.83 -10.89 -8.50
C GLU A 162 7.21 -10.41 -8.04
N GLN A 163 7.94 -11.25 -7.29
CA GLN A 163 9.27 -10.90 -6.79
C GLN A 163 10.25 -10.50 -7.90
N GLY A 164 10.08 -11.06 -9.11
CA GLY A 164 10.94 -10.78 -10.26
C GLY A 164 10.83 -9.36 -10.82
N PHE A 165 9.81 -8.58 -10.44
CA PHE A 165 9.64 -7.23 -10.99
C PHE A 165 10.59 -6.20 -10.37
N ILE A 166 11.12 -6.48 -9.17
CA ILE A 166 11.96 -5.55 -8.42
C ILE A 166 13.27 -6.21 -8.07
N ASP A 167 14.34 -5.68 -8.66
CA ASP A 167 15.71 -6.00 -8.30
C ASP A 167 16.02 -5.50 -6.89
N ARG A 168 16.18 -6.44 -5.94
CA ARG A 168 16.35 -6.13 -4.53
C ARG A 168 17.70 -5.46 -4.24
N GLU A 169 18.77 -5.90 -4.91
CA GLU A 169 20.10 -5.32 -4.71
C GLU A 169 20.10 -3.86 -5.14
N TRP A 170 19.53 -3.58 -6.31
CA TRP A 170 19.33 -2.21 -6.76
C TRP A 170 18.48 -1.38 -5.79
N GLY A 171 17.37 -1.93 -5.29
CA GLY A 171 16.49 -1.24 -4.35
C GLY A 171 17.22 -0.84 -3.06
N GLU A 172 18.08 -1.71 -2.53
CA GLU A 172 18.91 -1.41 -1.37
C GLU A 172 19.95 -0.31 -1.66
N ASP A 173 20.63 -0.40 -2.80
CA ASP A 173 21.66 0.57 -3.21
C ASP A 173 21.14 2.00 -3.34
N VAL A 174 19.90 2.16 -3.86
CA VAL A 174 19.31 3.49 -4.06
C VAL A 174 18.49 3.98 -2.87
N GLY A 175 18.35 3.17 -1.82
CA GLY A 175 17.68 3.54 -0.57
C GLY A 175 16.16 3.36 -0.57
N VAL A 176 15.60 2.43 -1.37
CA VAL A 176 14.20 2.04 -1.27
C VAL A 176 13.93 1.55 0.16
N LYS A 177 12.86 2.07 0.78
CA LYS A 177 12.55 1.78 2.19
C LYS A 177 12.08 0.35 2.35
N GLY A 178 11.15 -0.09 1.51
CA GLY A 178 10.61 -1.44 1.54
C GLY A 178 9.99 -1.89 0.24
N ILE A 179 9.78 -3.20 0.11
CA ILE A 179 8.99 -3.79 -0.96
C ILE A 179 7.79 -4.52 -0.35
N ILE A 180 6.64 -4.38 -1.00
CA ILE A 180 5.37 -4.98 -0.63
C ILE A 180 5.04 -6.08 -1.65
N TYR A 181 4.86 -7.31 -1.18
CA TYR A 181 4.65 -8.50 -2.03
C TYR A 181 3.63 -9.48 -1.46
N PRO A 182 2.86 -10.18 -2.32
CA PRO A 182 1.87 -11.15 -1.88
C PRO A 182 2.47 -12.23 -0.96
N VAL A 183 1.77 -12.57 0.12
CA VAL A 183 2.14 -13.71 0.98
C VAL A 183 2.18 -14.99 0.15
N GLY A 184 3.22 -15.81 0.35
CA GLY A 184 3.35 -17.13 -0.30
C GLY A 184 4.08 -17.15 -1.66
N GLU A 185 4.61 -16.01 -2.08
CA GLU A 185 5.51 -15.82 -3.23
C GLU A 185 6.99 -16.10 -2.87
N GLU A 186 7.28 -17.12 -2.04
CA GLU A 186 8.66 -17.55 -1.71
C GLU A 186 9.30 -18.44 -2.79
#